data_AF-I2QFY5-F1
#
_entry.id   AF-I2QFY5-F1
#
_cell.length_a   1.000
_cell.length_b   1.000
_cell.length_c   1.000
_cell.angle_alpha   90.00
_cell.angle_beta   90.00
_cell.angle_gamma   90.00
#
_symmetry.space_group_name_H-M   'P 1'
#
loop_
_entity.id
_entity.type
_entity.pdbx_description
1 polymer ?
#
loop_
_entity_poly.entity_id
_entity_poly.type
_entity_poly.pdbx_seq_one_letter_code
_entity_poly.pdbx_strand_id
1 'polypeptide(L)'
;MRKLSLVEDQAIQARIAYIAGAEIFDRLFAGIRFDEIDGNLLFAIASDEDCAAEIEDEFSHQLAVVATHILAQSVDVVVVLPKVLQ
;
A
#
# COMPACT_ATOMS: atom_id res chain seq x y z
N MET A 1 15.85 -6.04 -1.30
CA MET A 1 15.19 -4.76 -1.01
C MET A 1 15.42 -3.75 -2.13
N ARG A 2 14.34 -3.23 -2.71
CA ARG A 2 14.31 -2.16 -3.71
C ARG A 2 13.32 -1.08 -3.27
N LYS A 3 13.75 0.18 -3.24
CA LYS A 3 12.86 1.31 -3.00
C LYS A 3 11.91 1.49 -4.18
N LEU A 4 10.63 1.72 -3.91
CA LEU A 4 9.70 2.13 -4.96
C LEU A 4 10.04 3.56 -5.40
N SER A 5 9.96 3.79 -6.71
CA SER A 5 9.98 5.14 -7.25
C SER A 5 8.69 5.86 -6.91
N LEU A 6 8.71 7.20 -6.92
CA LEU A 6 7.52 8.01 -6.71
C LEU A 6 6.39 7.65 -7.70
N VAL A 7 6.74 7.31 -8.95
CA VAL A 7 5.76 6.93 -9.97
C VAL A 7 5.09 5.60 -9.64
N GLU A 8 5.85 4.61 -9.16
CA GLU A 8 5.29 3.32 -8.75
C GLU A 8 4.38 3.46 -7.52
N ASP A 9 4.83 4.20 -6.51
CA ASP A 9 4.03 4.52 -5.30
C ASP A 9 2.71 5.20 -5.68
N GLN A 10 2.77 6.29 -6.45
CA GLN A 10 1.59 7.02 -6.91
C GLN A 10 0.67 6.19 -7.81
N ALA A 11 1.22 5.30 -8.64
CA ALA A 11 0.42 4.42 -9.47
C ALA A 11 -0.38 3.42 -8.62
N ILE A 12 0.22 2.88 -7.55
CA ILE A 12 -0.47 1.98 -6.61
C ILE A 12 -1.57 2.75 -5.88
N GLN A 13 -1.27 3.95 -5.37
CA GLN A 13 -2.24 4.85 -4.74
C GLN A 13 -3.43 5.16 -5.67
N ALA A 14 -3.17 5.52 -6.92
CA ALA A 14 -4.22 5.83 -7.89
C ALA A 14 -5.11 4.61 -8.19
N ARG A 15 -4.51 3.42 -8.31
CA ARG A 15 -5.27 2.20 -8.60
C ARG A 15 -6.10 1.75 -7.40
N ILE A 16 -5.57 1.83 -6.18
CA ILE A 16 -6.35 1.46 -5.00
C ILE A 16 -7.45 2.48 -4.71
N ALA A 17 -7.24 3.77 -4.99
CA ALA A 17 -8.30 4.78 -4.91
C ALA A 17 -9.49 4.48 -5.83
N TYR A 18 -9.23 3.97 -7.04
CA TYR A 18 -10.28 3.53 -7.95
C TYR A 18 -11.06 2.32 -7.41
N ILE A 19 -10.40 1.40 -6.70
CA ILE A 19 -11.01 0.17 -6.16
C ILE A 19 -11.78 0.46 -4.87
N ALA A 20 -11.17 1.18 -3.93
CA ALA A 20 -11.73 1.50 -2.62
C ALA A 20 -12.82 2.58 -2.69
N GLY A 21 -12.76 3.45 -3.70
CA GLY A 21 -13.63 4.62 -3.78
C GLY A 21 -13.09 5.79 -2.95
N ALA A 22 -13.56 7.00 -3.29
CA ALA A 22 -12.98 8.24 -2.78
C ALA A 22 -13.06 8.38 -1.25
N GLU A 23 -14.20 8.02 -0.64
CA GLU A 23 -14.40 8.18 0.81
C GLU A 23 -13.50 7.24 1.63
N ILE A 24 -13.38 5.98 1.21
CA ILE A 24 -12.51 5.01 1.89
C ILE A 24 -11.05 5.38 1.67
N PHE A 25 -10.69 5.78 0.46
CA PHE A 25 -9.33 6.20 0.16
C PHE A 25 -8.90 7.41 1.00
N ASP A 26 -9.77 8.42 1.10
CA ASP A 26 -9.49 9.61 1.93
C ASP A 26 -9.38 9.26 3.42
N ARG A 27 -10.22 8.35 3.93
CA ARG A 27 -10.17 7.95 5.35
C ARG A 27 -8.95 7.09 5.68
N LEU A 28 -8.71 6.01 4.92
CA LEU A 28 -7.75 4.97 5.29
C LEU A 28 -6.38 5.14 4.66
N PHE A 29 -6.34 5.66 3.43
CA PHE A 29 -5.11 5.74 2.64
C PHE A 29 -4.53 7.17 2.63
N ALA A 30 -5.10 8.10 3.39
CA ALA A 30 -4.56 9.45 3.49
C ALA A 30 -3.11 9.43 4.00
N GLY A 31 -2.19 9.90 3.14
CA GLY A 31 -0.76 9.95 3.47
C GLY A 31 -0.06 8.58 3.46
N ILE A 32 -0.71 7.53 2.92
CA ILE A 32 -0.05 6.23 2.73
C ILE A 32 1.17 6.38 1.82
N ARG A 33 2.20 5.58 2.09
CA ARG A 33 3.37 5.45 1.22
C ARG A 33 3.68 4.00 0.96
N PHE A 34 3.76 3.60 -0.31
CA PHE A 34 4.32 2.32 -0.71
C PHE A 34 5.83 2.48 -0.85
N ASP A 35 6.56 1.91 0.10
CA ASP A 35 7.91 2.35 0.43
C ASP A 35 8.99 1.52 -0.28
N GLU A 36 8.94 0.22 -0.09
CA GLU A 36 9.93 -0.72 -0.61
C GLU A 36 9.35 -2.10 -0.85
N ILE A 37 10.02 -2.86 -1.72
CA ILE A 37 9.73 -4.26 -1.98
C ILE A 37 10.96 -5.11 -1.68
N ASP A 38 10.76 -6.20 -0.95
CA ASP A 38 11.77 -7.20 -0.67
C ASP A 38 11.30 -8.60 -1.06
N GLY A 39 11.86 -9.14 -2.15
CA GLY A 39 11.33 -10.35 -2.77
C GLY A 39 9.87 -10.14 -3.20
N ASN A 40 8.96 -10.88 -2.58
CA ASN A 40 7.51 -10.84 -2.80
C ASN A 40 6.74 -10.05 -1.72
N LEU A 41 7.44 -9.36 -0.81
CA LEU A 41 6.85 -8.54 0.24
C LEU A 41 6.88 -7.06 -0.15
N LEU A 42 5.73 -6.40 -0.19
CA LEU A 42 5.61 -4.96 -0.33
C LEU A 42 5.39 -4.31 1.04
N PHE A 43 6.18 -3.31 1.38
CA PHE A 43 6.02 -2.52 2.60
C PHE A 43 5.25 -1.24 2.31
N ALA A 44 4.14 -1.05 3.03
CA ALA A 44 3.33 0.16 3.01
C ALA A 44 3.36 0.83 4.39
N ILE A 45 3.32 2.15 4.42
CA ILE A 45 3.34 2.93 5.67
C ILE A 45 2.05 3.74 5.73
N ALA A 46 1.16 3.37 6.64
CA ALA A 46 -0.11 4.04 6.91
C ALA A 46 0.06 5.18 7.93
N SER A 47 -0.97 6.01 8.10
CA SER A 47 -0.94 7.17 9.01
C SER A 47 -0.73 6.80 10.48
N ASP A 48 -1.35 5.70 10.91
CA ASP A 48 -1.43 5.24 12.29
C ASP A 48 -1.76 3.74 12.35
N GLU A 49 -1.86 3.20 13.56
CA GLU A 49 -2.09 1.78 13.84
C GLU A 49 -3.49 1.32 13.42
N ASP A 50 -4.52 2.14 13.66
CA ASP A 50 -5.90 1.81 13.29
C ASP A 50 -6.04 1.71 11.76
N CYS A 51 -5.47 2.67 11.02
CA CYS A 51 -5.46 2.62 9.56
C CYS A 51 -4.62 1.45 9.04
N ALA A 52 -3.47 1.17 9.65
CA ALA A 52 -2.63 0.05 9.24
C ALA A 52 -3.36 -1.28 9.37
N ALA A 53 -4.00 -1.52 10.52
CA ALA A 53 -4.77 -2.73 10.80
C ALA A 53 -5.96 -2.86 9.83
N GLU A 54 -6.73 -1.79 9.62
CA GLU A 54 -7.90 -1.84 8.74
C GLU A 54 -7.50 -2.05 7.26
N ILE A 55 -6.40 -1.44 6.80
CA ILE A 55 -5.87 -1.68 5.45
C ILE A 55 -5.39 -3.13 5.29
N GLU A 56 -4.70 -3.66 6.30
CA GLU A 56 -4.21 -5.04 6.28
C GLU A 56 -5.38 -6.04 6.21
N ASP A 57 -6.41 -5.84 7.02
CA ASP A 57 -7.58 -6.73 7.08
C ASP A 57 -8.45 -6.65 5.82
N GLU A 58 -8.70 -5.44 5.29
CA GLU A 58 -9.70 -5.25 4.23
C GLU A 58 -9.10 -5.19 2.80
N PHE A 59 -7.84 -4.78 2.67
CA PHE A 59 -7.24 -4.42 1.36
C PHE A 59 -5.94 -5.13 1.01
N SER A 60 -5.33 -5.90 1.91
CA SER A 60 -4.02 -6.54 1.67
C SER A 60 -3.98 -7.37 0.38
N HIS A 61 -5.01 -8.17 0.11
CA HIS A 61 -5.09 -8.99 -1.09
C HIS A 61 -5.19 -8.13 -2.37
N GLN A 62 -6.08 -7.13 -2.37
CA GLN A 62 -6.27 -6.22 -3.49
C GLN A 62 -4.99 -5.42 -3.76
N LEU A 63 -4.29 -4.98 -2.72
CA LEU A 63 -3.00 -4.31 -2.83
C LEU A 63 -1.93 -5.22 -3.43
N ALA A 64 -1.86 -6.49 -3.03
CA ALA A 64 -0.92 -7.45 -3.60
C ALA A 64 -1.13 -7.64 -5.12
N VAL A 65 -2.40 -7.77 -5.55
CA VAL A 65 -2.76 -7.85 -6.96
C VAL A 65 -2.39 -6.56 -7.71
N VAL A 66 -2.75 -5.39 -7.16
CA VAL A 66 -2.45 -4.09 -7.77
C VAL A 66 -0.94 -3.88 -7.91
N ALA A 67 -0.18 -4.14 -6.86
CA ALA A 67 1.26 -4.01 -6.85
C ALA A 67 1.92 -4.99 -7.82
N THR A 68 1.42 -6.22 -7.93
CA THR A 68 1.92 -7.20 -8.90
C THR A 68 1.84 -6.66 -10.32
N HIS A 69 0.72 -6.04 -10.67
CA HIS A 69 0.54 -5.47 -12.01
C HIS A 69 1.40 -4.23 -12.26
N ILE A 70 1.53 -3.35 -11.27
CA ILE A 70 2.25 -2.08 -11.44
C ILE A 70 3.76 -2.28 -11.44
N LEU A 71 4.25 -3.17 -10.57
CA LEU A 71 5.68 -3.42 -10.42
C LEU A 71 6.20 -4.49 -11.39
N ALA A 72 5.31 -5.15 -12.15
CA ALA A 72 5.63 -6.25 -13.07
C ALA A 72 6.46 -7.37 -12.41
N GLN A 73 6.18 -7.65 -11.13
CA GLN A 73 6.82 -8.70 -10.32
C GLN A 73 5.80 -9.26 -9.32
N SER A 74 5.94 -10.51 -8.87
CA SER A 74 5.00 -11.10 -7.90
C SER A 74 5.07 -10.34 -6.58
N VAL A 75 3.90 -9.97 -6.06
CA VAL A 75 3.71 -9.49 -4.69
C VAL A 75 2.71 -10.41 -4.04
N ASP A 76 3.17 -11.14 -3.02
CA ASP A 76 2.35 -12.16 -2.36
C ASP A 76 1.83 -11.64 -1.02
N VAL A 77 2.57 -10.73 -0.38
CA VAL A 77 2.24 -10.16 0.93
C VAL A 77 2.45 -8.65 0.90
N VAL A 78 1.51 -7.91 1.48
CA VAL A 78 1.64 -6.48 1.74
C VAL A 78 1.71 -6.28 3.25
N VAL A 79 2.85 -5.83 3.73
CA VAL A 79 3.08 -5.52 5.14
C VAL A 79 2.74 -4.05 5.36
N VAL A 80 1.71 -3.77 6.14
CA VAL A 80 1.27 -2.41 6.43
C VAL A 80 1.77 -2.00 7.81
N LEU A 81 2.65 -1.00 7.84
CA LEU A 81 3.24 -0.50 9.06
C LEU A 81 2.60 0.83 9.44
N PRO A 82 2.29 1.07 10.72
CA PRO A 82 1.89 2.40 11.16
C PRO A 82 3.07 3.35 11.11
N LYS A 83 2.82 4.60 10.73
CA LYS A 83 3.82 5.65 10.87
C LYS A 83 4.07 5.91 12.35
N VAL A 84 5.21 5.45 12.85
CA VAL A 84 5.67 5.81 14.19
C VAL A 84 6.11 7.28 14.15
N LEU A 85 5.37 8.14 14.84
CA LEU A 85 5.83 9.51 15.12
C LEU A 85 7.04 9.40 16.06
N GLN A 86 8.24 9.59 15.52
CA GLN A 86 9.43 9.85 16.33
C GLN A 86 9.45 11.30 16.79
#